data_AF-A0A7L0KC68-F1
#
_entry.id   AF-A0A7L0KC68-F1
#
_cell.length_a   1.000
_cell.length_b   1.000
_cell.length_c   1.000
_cell.angle_alpha   90.00
_cell.angle_beta   90.00
_cell.angle_gamma   90.00
#
_symmetry.space_group_name_H-M   'P 1'
#
loop_
_entity.id
_entity.type
_entity.pdbx_description
1 polymer ?
#
loop_
_entity_poly.entity_id
_entity_poly.type
_entity_poly.pdbx_seq_one_letter_code
_entity_poly.pdbx_strand_id
1 'polypeptide(L)'
;QFWEVISDEHGIDPTGTYHGDSDLQLDRISVYYNEATGGKYVPRAILVDLEPGTMDSVRSGPFGQIFRPDNFVFGQSGAGNNWAKGHYTEGAELVDSVLDVVRKEAES
;
A
#
# COMPACT_ATOMS: atom_id res chain seq x y z
N GLN A 1 -0.65 -0.78 -10.93
CA GLN A 1 -1.58 -0.06 -11.84
C GLN A 1 -2.29 1.13 -11.20
N PHE A 2 -3.26 0.98 -10.27
CA PHE A 2 -3.96 2.17 -9.70
C PHE A 2 -2.98 3.22 -9.13
N TRP A 3 -2.04 2.76 -8.28
CA TRP A 3 -1.03 3.62 -7.69
C TRP A 3 -0.02 4.20 -8.69
N GLU A 4 0.22 3.55 -9.83
CA GLU A 4 1.04 4.12 -10.91
C GLU A 4 0.33 5.32 -11.52
N VAL A 5 -0.94 5.12 -11.93
CA VAL A 5 -1.73 6.16 -12.61
C VAL A 5 -1.92 7.39 -11.72
N ILE A 6 -2.29 7.20 -10.46
CA ILE A 6 -2.50 8.34 -9.56
C ILE A 6 -1.17 9.03 -9.20
N SER A 7 -0.05 8.28 -9.12
CA SER A 7 1.26 8.90 -8.93
C SER A 7 1.64 9.75 -10.14
N ASP A 8 1.42 9.25 -11.35
CA ASP A 8 1.67 10.00 -12.59
C ASP A 8 0.80 11.26 -12.67
N GLU A 9 -0.50 11.18 -12.34
CA GLU A 9 -1.42 12.33 -12.30
C GLU A 9 -0.97 13.40 -11.30
N HIS A 10 -0.46 12.98 -10.14
CA HIS A 10 0.05 13.86 -9.08
C HIS A 10 1.54 14.24 -9.24
N GLY A 11 2.21 13.78 -10.31
CA GLY A 11 3.62 14.08 -10.56
C GLY A 11 4.58 13.48 -9.53
N ILE A 12 4.21 12.37 -8.90
CA ILE A 12 5.03 11.65 -7.92
C ILE A 12 5.81 10.55 -8.62
N ASP A 13 7.13 10.57 -8.47
CA ASP A 13 7.99 9.54 -9.05
C ASP A 13 8.03 8.25 -8.20
N PRO A 14 8.65 7.16 -8.70
CA PRO A 14 8.82 5.92 -7.94
C PRO A 14 9.56 6.04 -6.60
N THR A 15 10.30 7.12 -6.37
CA THR A 15 11.01 7.39 -5.12
C THR A 15 10.15 8.13 -4.09
N GLY A 16 8.94 8.55 -4.49
CA GLY A 16 8.02 9.37 -3.72
C GLY A 16 8.28 10.87 -3.84
N THR A 17 9.14 11.31 -4.76
CA THR A 17 9.50 12.73 -4.91
C THR A 17 8.58 13.41 -5.92
N TYR A 18 8.14 14.63 -5.60
CA TYR A 18 7.32 15.44 -6.51
C TYR A 18 8.15 16.09 -7.61
N HIS A 19 7.74 15.87 -8.86
CA HIS A 19 8.31 16.43 -10.09
C HIS A 19 7.25 17.05 -11.01
N GLY A 20 6.06 17.36 -10.47
CA GLY A 20 4.98 18.00 -11.21
C GLY A 20 5.22 19.47 -11.53
N ASP A 21 4.35 20.02 -12.37
CA ASP A 21 4.45 21.38 -12.92
C ASP A 21 3.24 22.26 -12.58
N SER A 22 2.27 21.73 -11.82
CA SER A 22 1.01 22.41 -11.49
C SER A 22 0.68 22.31 -10.01
N ASP A 23 0.44 23.45 -9.36
CA ASP A 23 0.05 23.53 -7.94
C ASP A 23 -1.21 22.69 -7.61
N LEU A 24 -2.11 22.50 -8.59
CA LEU A 24 -3.30 21.67 -8.44
C LEU A 24 -2.99 20.19 -8.16
N GLN A 25 -1.80 19.71 -8.52
CA GLN A 25 -1.37 18.33 -8.25
C GLN A 25 -1.10 18.10 -6.76
N LEU A 26 -0.81 19.14 -5.98
CA LEU A 26 -0.55 19.02 -4.55
C LEU A 26 -1.75 19.41 -3.68
N ASP A 27 -2.73 20.15 -4.20
CA ASP A 27 -3.86 20.72 -3.42
C ASP A 27 -4.64 19.67 -2.60
N ARG A 28 -4.77 18.44 -3.11
CA ARG A 28 -5.50 17.35 -2.44
C ARG A 28 -4.70 16.05 -2.32
N ILE A 29 -3.37 16.15 -2.38
CA ILE A 29 -2.51 14.96 -2.34
C ILE A 29 -2.63 14.19 -1.02
N SER A 30 -2.98 14.90 0.07
CA SER A 30 -3.19 14.33 1.41
C SER A 30 -4.33 13.31 1.51
N VAL A 31 -5.21 13.23 0.52
CA VAL A 31 -6.29 12.22 0.47
C VAL A 31 -5.72 10.82 0.31
N TYR A 32 -4.68 10.66 -0.52
CA TYR A 32 -4.10 9.36 -0.85
C TYR A 32 -2.67 9.17 -0.37
N TYR A 33 -1.95 10.25 -0.07
CA TYR A 33 -0.55 10.19 0.33
C TYR A 33 -0.33 10.85 1.69
N ASN A 34 0.62 10.30 2.42
CA ASN A 34 1.26 10.93 3.56
C ASN A 34 2.51 11.67 3.10
N GLU A 35 2.68 12.93 3.53
CA GLU A 35 3.94 13.64 3.39
C GLU A 35 4.89 13.20 4.52
N ALA A 36 5.92 12.46 4.16
CA ALA A 36 6.99 12.04 5.03
C ALA A 36 8.15 13.06 5.00
N THR A 37 9.08 12.90 5.94
CA THR A 37 10.26 13.76 6.05
C THR A 37 11.04 13.82 4.73
N GLY A 38 11.46 15.02 4.34
CA GLY A 38 12.25 15.23 3.12
C GLY A 38 11.40 15.36 1.84
N GLY A 39 10.12 15.74 1.96
CA GLY A 39 9.24 15.98 0.80
C GLY A 39 8.87 14.71 0.04
N LYS A 40 8.88 13.56 0.73
CA LYS A 40 8.53 12.27 0.15
C LYS A 40 7.07 11.95 0.40
N TYR A 41 6.35 11.61 -0.66
CA TYR A 41 4.96 11.20 -0.61
C TYR A 41 4.87 9.67 -0.58
N VAL A 42 4.21 9.15 0.46
CA VAL A 42 4.03 7.71 0.70
C VAL A 42 2.55 7.37 0.63
N PRO A 43 2.10 6.41 -0.19
CA PRO A 43 0.70 6.02 -0.26
C PRO A 43 0.13 5.59 1.10
N ARG A 44 -1.07 6.06 1.42
CA ARG A 44 -1.94 5.54 2.48
C ARG A 44 -2.56 4.21 2.01
N ALA A 45 -1.73 3.18 1.91
CA ALA A 45 -2.10 1.86 1.40
C ALA A 45 -1.67 0.75 2.37
N ILE A 46 -2.50 -0.30 2.45
CA ILE A 46 -2.20 -1.54 3.18
C ILE A 46 -2.35 -2.69 2.18
N LEU A 47 -1.30 -3.50 2.06
CA LEU A 47 -1.24 -4.61 1.13
C LEU A 47 -1.41 -5.90 1.91
N VAL A 48 -2.47 -6.64 1.59
CA VAL A 48 -2.85 -7.86 2.31
C VAL A 48 -2.93 -9.02 1.33
N ASP A 49 -2.22 -10.10 1.64
CA ASP A 49 -2.36 -11.37 0.94
C ASP A 49 -2.15 -12.54 1.91
N LEU A 50 -2.79 -13.68 1.67
CA LEU A 50 -2.51 -14.88 2.44
C LEU A 50 -1.20 -15.55 1.97
N GLU A 51 -0.75 -15.25 0.75
CA GLU A 51 0.46 -15.81 0.16
C GLU A 51 1.63 -14.81 0.16
N PRO A 52 2.86 -15.23 0.53
CA PRO A 52 4.02 -14.34 0.54
C PRO A 52 4.47 -13.91 -0.87
N GLY A 53 4.18 -14.71 -1.91
CA GLY A 53 4.70 -14.51 -3.27
C GLY A 53 4.23 -13.23 -3.96
N THR A 54 3.06 -12.71 -3.59
CA THR A 54 2.52 -11.47 -4.19
C THR A 54 3.35 -10.25 -3.80
N MET A 55 3.99 -10.27 -2.64
CA MET A 55 4.76 -9.12 -2.14
C MET A 55 6.02 -8.84 -2.96
N ASP A 56 6.76 -9.89 -3.31
CA ASP A 56 7.95 -9.76 -4.14
C ASP A 56 7.59 -9.19 -5.51
N SER A 57 6.45 -9.62 -6.04
CA SER A 57 5.90 -9.11 -7.31
C SER A 57 5.61 -7.61 -7.21
N VAL A 58 4.92 -7.16 -6.15
CA VAL A 58 4.62 -5.73 -5.95
C VAL A 58 5.90 -4.92 -5.74
N ARG A 59 6.83 -5.40 -4.92
CA ARG A 59 8.11 -4.72 -4.63
C ARG A 59 9.02 -4.60 -5.85
N SER A 60 8.96 -5.57 -6.75
CA SER A 60 9.65 -5.54 -8.04
C SER A 60 8.99 -4.63 -9.08
N GLY A 61 7.75 -4.21 -8.82
CA GLY A 61 7.02 -3.30 -9.69
C GLY A 61 7.64 -1.89 -9.71
N PRO A 62 7.32 -1.08 -10.74
CA PRO A 62 7.93 0.25 -10.92
C PRO A 62 7.78 1.15 -9.70
N PHE A 63 6.62 1.12 -9.03
CA PHE A 63 6.34 1.90 -7.81
C PHE A 63 6.44 1.06 -6.52
N GLY A 64 7.02 -0.14 -6.58
CA GLY A 64 7.05 -1.05 -5.42
C GLY A 64 7.75 -0.46 -4.18
N GLN A 65 8.70 0.46 -4.41
CA GLN A 65 9.53 1.07 -3.35
C GLN A 65 8.87 2.26 -2.65
N ILE A 66 7.76 2.79 -3.18
CA ILE A 66 7.05 3.92 -2.56
C ILE A 66 6.20 3.49 -1.36
N PHE A 67 5.84 2.20 -1.28
CA PHE A 67 5.02 1.66 -0.20
C PHE A 67 5.83 1.46 1.07
N ARG A 68 5.21 1.75 2.23
CA ARG A 68 5.84 1.50 3.52
C ARG A 68 5.99 -0.01 3.75
N PRO A 69 7.19 -0.52 4.06
CA PRO A 69 7.39 -1.95 4.34
C PRO A 69 6.51 -2.50 5.46
N ASP A 70 6.21 -1.66 6.46
CA ASP A 70 5.36 -2.01 7.61
C ASP A 70 3.88 -2.23 7.24
N ASN A 71 3.46 -1.77 6.06
CA ASN A 71 2.07 -1.87 5.61
C ASN A 71 1.79 -3.12 4.77
N PHE A 72 2.78 -4.01 4.62
CA PHE A 72 2.59 -5.31 4.00
C PHE A 72 2.26 -6.34 5.08
N VAL A 73 1.06 -6.91 5.00
CA VAL A 73 0.57 -7.94 5.93
C VAL A 73 0.31 -9.21 5.14
N PHE A 74 0.95 -10.31 5.54
CA PHE A 74 0.87 -11.54 4.75
C PHE A 74 0.89 -12.81 5.58
N GLY A 75 0.20 -13.82 5.06
CA GLY A 75 0.19 -15.18 5.60
C GLY A 75 1.36 -16.04 5.09
N GLN A 76 1.34 -17.31 5.49
CA GLN A 76 2.27 -18.35 5.02
C GLN A 76 1.57 -19.42 4.15
N SER A 77 0.28 -19.24 3.88
CA SER A 77 -0.63 -20.26 3.34
C SER A 77 -1.69 -19.59 2.49
N GLY A 78 -2.07 -20.19 1.36
CA GLY A 78 -3.10 -19.63 0.48
C GLY A 78 -4.53 -20.03 0.86
N ALA A 79 -5.49 -19.19 0.47
CA ALA A 79 -6.91 -19.58 0.47
C ALA A 79 -7.22 -20.65 -0.60
N GLY A 80 -6.42 -20.74 -1.67
CA GLY A 80 -6.57 -21.77 -2.71
C GLY A 80 -7.94 -21.73 -3.40
N ASN A 81 -8.43 -20.52 -3.74
CA ASN A 81 -9.77 -20.28 -4.30
C ASN A 81 -10.93 -20.80 -3.41
N ASN A 82 -10.69 -21.05 -2.12
CA ASN A 82 -11.71 -21.43 -1.17
C ASN A 82 -12.08 -20.25 -0.28
N TRP A 83 -13.30 -19.73 -0.46
CA TRP A 83 -13.81 -18.62 0.33
C TRP A 83 -13.88 -18.94 1.83
N ALA A 84 -14.25 -20.16 2.22
CA ALA A 84 -14.34 -20.55 3.61
C ALA A 84 -12.96 -20.52 4.31
N LYS A 85 -11.89 -20.91 3.60
CA LYS A 85 -10.52 -20.78 4.13
C LYS A 85 -10.15 -19.31 4.35
N GLY A 86 -10.43 -18.47 3.35
CA GLY A 86 -10.16 -17.04 3.44
C GLY A 86 -10.95 -16.34 4.55
N HIS A 87 -12.21 -16.74 4.78
CA HIS A 87 -13.06 -16.02 5.71
C HIS A 87 -13.02 -16.57 7.14
N TYR A 88 -12.98 -17.90 7.33
CA TYR A 88 -13.16 -18.51 8.65
C TYR A 88 -11.90 -19.14 9.25
N THR A 89 -10.86 -19.43 8.47
CA THR A 89 -9.65 -20.09 8.99
C THR A 89 -8.40 -19.22 8.78
N GLU A 90 -7.80 -19.26 7.60
CA GLU A 90 -6.49 -18.63 7.33
C GLU A 90 -6.59 -17.10 7.44
N GLY A 91 -7.64 -16.50 6.87
CA GLY A 91 -7.82 -15.06 6.97
C GLY A 91 -8.30 -14.60 8.34
N ALA A 92 -8.94 -15.47 9.12
CA ALA A 92 -9.29 -15.18 10.51
C ALA A 92 -8.05 -15.10 11.40
N GLU A 93 -6.98 -15.84 11.09
CA GLU A 93 -5.69 -15.72 11.78
C GLU A 93 -4.93 -14.44 11.37
N LEU A 94 -5.09 -13.97 10.13
CA LEU A 94 -4.38 -12.78 9.62
C LEU A 94 -5.06 -11.45 9.97
N VAL A 95 -6.40 -11.45 10.15
CA VAL A 95 -7.21 -10.22 10.23
C VAL A 95 -6.79 -9.30 11.37
N ASP A 96 -6.40 -9.83 12.53
CA ASP A 96 -6.00 -9.01 13.68
C ASP A 96 -4.75 -8.17 13.35
N SER A 97 -3.79 -8.77 12.63
CA SER A 97 -2.59 -8.06 12.18
C SER A 97 -2.93 -6.95 11.18
N VAL A 98 -3.89 -7.21 10.27
CA VAL A 98 -4.38 -6.22 9.31
C VAL A 98 -5.05 -5.05 10.04
N LEU A 99 -5.92 -5.34 11.01
CA LEU A 99 -6.64 -4.33 11.78
C LEU A 99 -5.70 -3.42 12.58
N ASP A 100 -4.60 -3.95 13.11
CA ASP A 100 -3.61 -3.14 13.81
C ASP A 100 -2.87 -2.18 12.87
N VAL A 101 -2.57 -2.59 11.63
CA VAL A 101 -1.99 -1.69 10.63
C VAL A 101 -3.01 -0.63 10.18
N VAL A 102 -4.27 -1.02 9.96
CA VAL A 102 -5.36 -0.09 9.63
C VAL A 102 -5.51 0.97 10.73
N ARG A 103 -5.46 0.56 12.00
CA ARG A 103 -5.55 1.50 13.13
C ARG A 103 -4.40 2.51 13.11
N LYS A 104 -3.17 2.07 12.88
CA LYS A 104 -1.99 2.95 12.79
C LYS A 104 -2.11 3.98 11.66
N GLU A 105 -2.60 3.57 10.49
CA GLU A 105 -2.84 4.50 9.37
C GLU A 105 -3.98 5.48 9.65
N ALA A 106 -5.03 5.04 10.34
CA ALA A 106 -6.17 5.88 10.69
C ALA A 106 -5.82 6.96 11.74
N GLU A 107 -4.86 6.67 12.63
CA GLU A 107 -4.38 7.59 13.67
C GLU A 107 -3.28 8.55 13.17
N SER A 108 -2.83 8.40 11.92
CA SER A 108 -1.72 9.16 11.30
C SER A 108 -2.11 10.42 10.54
#